data_AF-A0A1I6SJW9-F1
#
_entry.id   AF-A0A1I6SJW9-F1
#
_cell.length_a   1.000
_cell.length_b   1.000
_cell.length_c   1.000
_cell.angle_alpha   90.00
_cell.angle_beta   90.00
_cell.angle_gamma   90.00
#
_symmetry.space_group_name_H-M   'P 1'
#
loop_
_entity.id
_entity.type
_entity.pdbx_description
1 polymer ?
#
loop_
_entity_poly.entity_id
_entity_poly.type
_entity_poly.pdbx_seq_one_letter_code
_entity_poly.pdbx_strand_id
1 'polypeptide(L)'
;MEVKPIETELGILLGRDCIFLDEINHIYNSATIELSGEVNGNLATNGKKDTWIKYKIKLTGIYYFNMIELDVSSKYIDNQYKSVSSLTEVVKSD
;
A
#
# COMPACT_ATOMS: atom_id res chain seq x y z
N MET A 1 -6.32 -8.52 -23.10
CA MET A 1 -7.22 -7.99 -22.06
C MET A 1 -7.10 -6.49 -22.11
N GLU A 2 -8.17 -5.78 -22.44
CA GLU A 2 -8.15 -4.33 -22.58
C GLU A 2 -8.40 -3.70 -21.21
N VAL A 3 -7.49 -2.84 -20.75
CA VAL A 3 -7.62 -2.15 -19.46
C VAL A 3 -8.55 -0.96 -19.66
N LYS A 4 -9.68 -0.93 -18.95
CA LYS A 4 -10.62 0.19 -18.96
C LYS A 4 -10.44 1.02 -17.69
N PRO A 5 -10.35 2.36 -17.78
CA PRO A 5 -10.27 3.21 -16.61
C PRO A 5 -11.59 3.19 -15.82
N ILE A 6 -11.50 3.41 -14.51
CA ILE A 6 -12.67 3.66 -13.67
C ILE A 6 -12.97 5.16 -13.76
N GLU A 7 -14.15 5.51 -14.25
CA GLU A 7 -14.61 6.89 -14.29
C GLU A 7 -15.19 7.30 -12.94
N THR A 8 -14.86 8.51 -12.49
CA THR A 8 -15.35 9.08 -11.23
C THR A 8 -15.90 10.48 -11.49
N GLU A 9 -16.77 10.96 -10.59
CA GLU A 9 -17.30 12.32 -10.64
C GLU A 9 -16.21 13.41 -10.57
N LEU A 10 -15.04 13.07 -10.04
CA LEU A 10 -13.88 13.96 -9.91
C LEU A 10 -13.15 14.20 -11.24
N GLY A 11 -13.50 13.46 -12.30
CA GLY A 11 -12.89 13.56 -13.61
C GLY A 11 -11.48 12.98 -13.63
N ILE A 12 -10.54 13.70 -14.28
CA ILE A 12 -9.14 13.28 -14.40
C ILE A 12 -8.36 13.75 -13.16
N LEU A 13 -7.63 12.84 -12.55
CA LEU A 13 -6.73 13.10 -11.42
C LEU A 13 -5.32 13.38 -11.96
N LEU A 14 -4.77 14.56 -11.63
CA LEU A 14 -3.53 15.07 -12.22
C LEU A 14 -2.34 14.75 -11.32
N GLY A 15 -1.58 13.74 -11.71
CA GLY A 15 -0.36 13.32 -11.04
C GLY A 15 -0.60 12.49 -9.78
N ARG A 16 0.47 11.88 -9.28
CA ARG A 16 0.43 11.02 -8.08
C ARG A 16 0.04 11.83 -6.83
N ASP A 17 0.50 13.07 -6.76
CA ASP A 17 0.26 13.97 -5.62
C ASP A 17 -1.21 14.43 -5.54
N CYS A 18 -2.07 13.96 -6.44
CA CYS A 18 -3.52 14.13 -6.36
C CYS A 18 -4.17 13.14 -5.38
N ILE A 19 -3.57 11.98 -5.12
CA ILE A 19 -4.18 10.89 -4.33
C ILE A 19 -3.30 10.57 -3.12
N PHE A 20 -3.87 10.64 -1.93
CA PHE A 20 -3.22 10.30 -0.67
C PHE A 20 -3.90 9.09 -0.05
N LEU A 21 -3.11 8.08 0.30
CA LEU A 21 -3.59 6.89 0.99
C LEU A 21 -3.26 7.03 2.48
N ASP A 22 -4.29 7.12 3.31
CA ASP A 22 -4.14 7.35 4.75
C ASP A 22 -4.20 6.04 5.54
N GLU A 23 -5.12 5.15 5.17
CA GLU A 23 -5.38 3.92 5.91
C GLU A 23 -5.55 2.72 4.97
N ILE A 24 -4.97 1.60 5.39
CA ILE A 24 -5.10 0.29 4.76
C ILE A 24 -5.63 -0.67 5.81
N ASN A 25 -6.83 -1.21 5.61
CA ASN A 25 -7.46 -2.17 6.49
C ASN A 25 -7.62 -3.53 5.79
N HIS A 26 -7.03 -4.56 6.38
CA HIS A 26 -7.10 -5.94 5.87
C HIS A 26 -8.17 -6.73 6.61
N ILE A 27 -9.21 -7.14 5.87
CA ILE A 27 -10.30 -7.94 6.40
C ILE A 27 -10.09 -9.41 5.98
N TYR A 28 -9.27 -10.12 6.76
CA TYR A 28 -8.76 -11.46 6.41
C TYR A 28 -9.85 -12.52 6.22
N ASN A 29 -10.92 -12.47 7.01
CA ASN A 29 -12.02 -13.44 6.93
C ASN A 29 -12.78 -13.41 5.59
N SER A 30 -12.63 -12.33 4.81
CA SER A 30 -13.38 -12.08 3.59
C SER A 30 -12.49 -11.78 2.38
N ALA A 31 -11.17 -12.04 2.50
CA ALA A 31 -10.18 -11.74 1.46
C ALA A 31 -10.37 -10.33 0.88
N THR A 32 -10.60 -9.36 1.77
CA THR A 32 -10.96 -7.99 1.40
C THR A 32 -9.93 -7.01 1.94
N ILE A 33 -9.58 -6.02 1.12
CA ILE A 33 -8.78 -4.86 1.53
C ILE A 33 -9.64 -3.61 1.36
N GLU A 34 -9.71 -2.80 2.41
CA GLU A 34 -10.26 -1.46 2.35
C GLU A 34 -9.11 -0.45 2.38
N LEU A 35 -9.08 0.42 1.38
CA LEU A 35 -8.16 1.54 1.28
C LEU A 35 -8.97 2.82 1.50
N SER A 36 -8.53 3.70 2.38
CA SER A 36 -9.14 5.02 2.55
C SER A 36 -8.08 6.11 2.56
N GLY A 37 -8.49 7.26 2.07
CA GLY A 37 -7.61 8.40 1.93
C GLY A 37 -8.33 9.60 1.37
N GLU A 38 -7.58 10.53 0.81
CA GLU A 38 -8.08 11.80 0.32
C GLU A 38 -7.53 12.14 -1.07
N VAL A 39 -8.37 12.77 -1.89
CA VAL A 39 -8.00 13.35 -3.18
C VAL A 39 -7.85 14.86 -3.02
N ASN A 40 -6.75 15.41 -3.52
CA ASN A 40 -6.54 16.84 -3.61
C ASN A 40 -7.47 17.44 -4.68
N GLY A 41 -8.47 18.19 -4.27
CA GLY A 41 -9.44 18.82 -5.17
C GLY A 41 -8.82 19.86 -6.12
N ASN A 42 -7.64 20.40 -5.81
CA ASN A 42 -6.91 21.29 -6.72
C ASN A 42 -6.29 20.56 -7.92
N LEU A 43 -6.13 19.23 -7.82
CA LEU A 43 -5.50 18.38 -8.84
C LEU A 43 -6.50 17.45 -9.53
N ALA A 44 -7.79 17.58 -9.25
CA ALA A 44 -8.86 16.86 -9.96
C ALA A 44 -9.58 17.82 -10.92
N THR A 45 -9.83 17.42 -12.17
CA THR A 45 -10.41 18.35 -13.17
C THR A 45 -11.80 18.85 -12.80
N ASN A 46 -12.59 18.01 -12.12
CA ASN A 46 -13.92 18.37 -11.62
C ASN A 46 -13.90 18.54 -10.08
N GLY A 47 -12.71 18.59 -9.47
CA GLY A 47 -12.54 18.77 -8.05
C GLY A 47 -12.90 20.18 -7.60
N LYS A 48 -13.33 20.29 -6.33
CA LYS A 48 -13.52 21.60 -5.70
C LYS A 48 -12.17 22.11 -5.20
N LYS A 49 -11.80 23.32 -5.61
CA LYS A 49 -10.54 23.95 -5.15
C LYS A 49 -10.48 24.10 -3.63
N ASP A 50 -9.27 24.04 -3.10
CA ASP A 50 -8.97 24.15 -1.67
C ASP A 50 -9.73 23.14 -0.80
N THR A 51 -9.95 21.94 -1.34
CA THR A 51 -10.57 20.84 -0.60
C THR A 51 -9.80 19.53 -0.70
N TRP A 52 -10.01 18.70 0.31
CA TRP A 52 -9.58 17.32 0.38
C TRP A 52 -10.82 16.43 0.36
N ILE A 53 -10.91 15.54 -0.62
CA ILE A 53 -12.10 14.75 -0.91
C ILE A 53 -11.85 13.32 -0.48
N LYS A 54 -12.55 12.86 0.57
CA LYS A 54 -12.36 11.52 1.11
C LYS A 54 -12.80 10.45 0.13
N TYR A 55 -12.02 9.39 0.01
CA TYR A 55 -12.38 8.20 -0.74
C TYR A 55 -12.27 6.94 0.11
N LYS A 56 -13.02 5.91 -0.30
CA LYS A 56 -12.85 4.53 0.17
C LYS A 56 -12.92 3.59 -1.03
N ILE A 57 -11.92 2.73 -1.18
CA ILE A 57 -11.87 1.67 -2.19
C ILE A 57 -11.94 0.34 -1.45
N LYS A 58 -12.86 -0.53 -1.88
CA LYS A 58 -12.99 -1.89 -1.36
C LYS A 58 -12.62 -2.88 -2.45
N LEU A 59 -11.56 -3.64 -2.22
CA LEU A 59 -11.08 -4.70 -3.10
C LEU A 59 -11.42 -6.04 -2.47
N THR A 60 -12.07 -6.94 -3.21
CA THR A 60 -12.48 -8.27 -2.73
C THR A 60 -11.78 -9.37 -3.52
N GLY A 61 -11.62 -10.55 -2.92
CA GLY A 61 -10.91 -11.67 -3.54
C GLY A 61 -9.39 -11.43 -3.65
N ILE A 62 -8.84 -10.59 -2.76
CA ILE A 62 -7.41 -10.27 -2.74
C ILE A 62 -6.68 -11.27 -1.84
N TYR A 63 -5.62 -11.88 -2.37
CA TYR A 63 -4.66 -12.62 -1.56
C TYR A 63 -3.59 -11.66 -1.03
N TYR A 64 -3.49 -11.56 0.29
CA TYR A 64 -2.45 -10.79 0.95
C TYR A 64 -1.31 -11.70 1.40
N PHE A 65 -0.09 -11.41 0.94
CA PHE A 65 1.12 -12.08 1.37
C PHE A 65 2.01 -11.06 2.06
N ASN A 66 2.17 -11.21 3.39
CA ASN A 66 3.17 -10.46 4.12
C ASN A 66 4.52 -11.18 3.93
N MET A 67 5.32 -10.75 2.95
CA MET A 67 6.69 -11.25 2.82
C MET A 67 7.57 -10.55 3.85
N ILE A 68 7.77 -11.20 5.00
CA ILE A 68 8.51 -10.64 6.13
C ILE A 68 10.00 -11.00 6.13
N GLU A 69 10.46 -11.93 5.30
CA GLU A 69 11.86 -12.33 5.32
C GLU A 69 12.39 -12.60 3.89
N LEU A 70 13.54 -12.00 3.58
CA LEU A 70 14.40 -12.48 2.50
C LEU A 70 14.99 -13.80 2.99
N ASP A 71 14.65 -14.92 2.37
CA ASP A 71 15.37 -16.18 2.56
C ASP A 71 16.83 -15.97 2.11
N VAL A 72 17.70 -15.59 3.05
CA VAL A 72 19.13 -15.56 2.80
C VAL A 72 19.61 -17.00 2.86
N SER A 73 19.79 -17.62 1.69
CA SER A 73 20.40 -18.94 1.63
C SER A 73 21.77 -18.88 2.31
N SER A 74 22.00 -19.82 3.23
CA SER A 74 23.25 -19.96 3.98
C SER A 74 24.50 -20.11 3.10
N LYS A 75 24.32 -20.44 1.81
CA LYS A 75 25.37 -20.44 0.79
C LYS A 75 25.88 -19.06 0.37
N TYR A 76 25.13 -17.98 0.61
CA TYR A 76 25.50 -16.61 0.22
C TYR A 76 25.79 -15.69 1.43
N ILE A 77 25.91 -16.26 2.63
CA ILE A 77 26.31 -15.55 3.87
C ILE A 77 27.84 -15.28 3.89
N ASP A 78 28.56 -15.46 2.79
CA ASP A 78 29.97 -15.08 2.74
C ASP A 78 30.16 -13.57 2.50
N ASN A 79 30.40 -12.89 3.63
CA ASN A 79 31.28 -11.73 3.82
C ASN A 79 30.84 -10.30 3.47
N GLN A 80 29.62 -10.02 2.99
CA GLN A 80 29.19 -8.61 2.81
C GLN A 80 27.94 -8.17 3.59
N TYR A 81 27.18 -9.08 4.19
CA TYR A 81 25.90 -8.74 4.84
C TYR A 81 25.97 -8.51 6.37
N LYS A 82 27.16 -8.64 6.98
CA LYS A 82 27.32 -8.45 8.44
C LYS A 82 27.23 -6.99 8.93
N SER A 83 27.29 -5.99 8.05
CA SER A 83 27.37 -4.58 8.45
C SER A 83 26.04 -3.81 8.43
N VAL A 84 24.93 -4.43 7.99
CA VAL A 84 23.67 -3.68 7.73
C VAL A 84 22.43 -4.27 8.38
N SER A 85 22.52 -5.43 9.04
CA SER A 85 21.37 -6.08 9.67
C SER A 85 21.70 -6.44 11.11
N SER A 86 21.10 -5.73 12.06
CA SER A 86 21.06 -6.17 13.46
C SER A 86 20.00 -7.24 13.62
N LEU A 87 20.37 -8.49 13.33
CA LEU A 87 19.62 -9.65 13.77
C LEU A 87 19.87 -9.82 15.27
N THR A 88 19.04 -9.19 16.09
CA THR A 88 19.05 -9.44 17.54
C THR A 88 18.26 -10.71 17.80
N GLU A 89 18.97 -11.78 18.14
CA GLU A 89 18.39 -13.03 18.63
C GLU A 89 17.71 -12.77 19.98
N VAL A 90 16.39 -12.92 20.06
CA VAL A 90 15.66 -12.90 21.32
C VAL A 90 15.74 -14.29 21.94
N VAL A 91 16.73 -14.51 22.80
CA VAL A 91 16.79 -15.69 23.65
C VAL A 91 15.77 -15.51 24.78
N LYS A 92 14.70 -16.31 24.77
CA LYS A 92 13.80 -16.41 25.94
C LYS A 92 14.60 -17.01 27.11
N SER A 93 14.70 -16.26 28.20
CA SER A 93 15.11 -16.78 29.51
C SER A 93 13.89 -17.43 30.20
N ASP A 94 14.07 -18.66 30.69
CA ASP A 94 13.11 -19.41 31.51
C ASP A 94 12.76 -18.71 32.84
#